data_AF-A0A1V2RA91-F1
#
_entry.id   AF-A0A1V2RA91-F1
#
_cell.length_a   1.000
_cell.length_b   1.000
_cell.length_c   1.000
_cell.angle_alpha   90.00
_cell.angle_beta   90.00
_cell.angle_gamma   90.00
#
_symmetry.space_group_name_H-M   'P 1'
#
loop_
_entity.id
_entity.type
_entity.pdbx_description
1 polymer ?
#
loop_
_entity_poly.entity_id
_entity_poly.type
_entity_poly.pdbx_seq_one_letter_code
_entity_poly.pdbx_strand_id
1 'polypeptide(L)'
;MAETMNASRVHARVAATTWLCAALVAAGVAWTAGLTAAWWQQALLAVPVLAVIAADLRGAGPVIDARVAVVHLLTALGWVQTPLAVAGGAWAAGLGAEASTRLALAGVVLAVVALFRTAPSSTAPEGSAQ
;
A
#
# COMPACT_ATOMS: atom_id res chain seq x y z
N MET A 1 12.33 29.23 12.29
CA MET A 1 11.04 28.75 12.86
C MET A 1 10.07 28.27 11.78
N ALA A 2 9.96 28.93 10.61
CA ALA A 2 9.16 28.42 9.48
C ALA A 2 9.74 27.14 8.84
N GLU A 3 11.07 27.03 8.76
CA GLU A 3 11.77 25.89 8.14
C GLU A 3 11.62 24.57 8.93
N THR A 4 11.68 24.63 10.26
CA THR A 4 11.47 23.47 11.15
C THR A 4 10.04 22.96 11.11
N MET A 5 9.06 23.86 10.95
CA MET A 5 7.65 23.50 10.83
C MET A 5 7.35 22.75 9.51
N ASN A 6 8.02 23.12 8.42
CA ASN A 6 7.90 22.39 7.14
C ASN A 6 8.49 20.98 7.24
N ALA A 7 9.67 20.83 7.85
CA ALA A 7 10.31 19.52 8.01
C ALA A 7 9.45 18.54 8.83
N SER A 8 8.84 19.01 9.93
CA SER A 8 7.94 18.18 10.76
C SER A 8 6.69 17.74 10.00
N ARG A 9 6.06 18.63 9.21
CA ARG A 9 4.90 18.28 8.39
C ARG A 9 5.24 17.28 7.29
N VAL A 10 6.39 17.45 6.64
CA VAL A 10 6.87 16.52 5.61
C VAL A 10 7.11 15.14 6.23
N HIS A 11 7.78 15.08 7.37
CA HIS A 11 8.01 13.82 8.09
C HIS A 11 6.70 13.12 8.45
N ALA A 12 5.75 13.88 9.01
CA ALA A 12 4.46 13.31 9.42
C ALA A 12 3.67 12.76 8.22
N ARG A 13 3.70 13.48 7.09
CA ARG A 13 3.07 13.03 5.86
C ARG A 13 3.70 11.74 5.34
N VAL A 14 5.03 11.67 5.30
CA VAL A 14 5.77 10.48 4.83
C VAL A 14 5.49 9.26 5.71
N ALA A 15 5.52 9.41 7.03
CA ALA A 15 5.18 8.36 7.97
C ALA A 15 3.74 7.87 7.74
N ALA A 16 2.77 8.79 7.73
CA ALA A 16 1.37 8.45 7.52
C ALA A 16 1.13 7.74 6.19
N THR A 17 1.68 8.25 5.08
CA THR A 17 1.52 7.60 3.77
C THR A 17 2.14 6.21 3.72
N THR A 18 3.30 6.01 4.33
CA THR A 18 3.98 4.71 4.30
C THR A 18 3.15 3.65 5.03
N TRP A 19 2.69 3.96 6.25
CA TRP A 19 1.89 3.04 7.04
C TRP A 19 0.49 2.80 6.46
N LEU A 20 -0.12 3.82 5.85
CA LEU A 20 -1.38 3.65 5.12
C LEU A 20 -1.21 2.74 3.90
N CYS A 21 -0.18 2.94 3.08
CA CYS A 21 0.11 2.06 1.95
C CYS A 21 0.37 0.62 2.42
N ALA A 22 1.17 0.43 3.46
CA ALA A 22 1.43 -0.89 4.03
C ALA A 22 0.15 -1.57 4.53
N ALA A 23 -0.72 -0.83 5.23
CA ALA A 23 -1.99 -1.34 5.72
C ALA A 23 -2.94 -1.73 4.58
N LEU A 24 -3.01 -0.91 3.52
CA LEU A 24 -3.82 -1.20 2.34
C LEU A 24 -3.30 -2.42 1.58
N VAL A 25 -1.98 -2.54 1.41
CA VAL A 25 -1.39 -3.73 0.77
C VAL A 25 -1.67 -4.99 1.60
N ALA A 26 -1.50 -4.93 2.92
CA ALA A 26 -1.82 -6.06 3.81
C ALA A 26 -3.31 -6.42 3.78
N ALA A 27 -4.21 -5.43 3.73
CA ALA A 27 -5.64 -5.64 3.56
C ALA A 27 -5.96 -6.28 2.19
N GLY A 28 -5.26 -5.88 1.12
CA GLY A 28 -5.36 -6.51 -0.18
C GLY A 28 -4.96 -7.98 -0.15
N VAL A 29 -3.86 -8.30 0.54
CA VAL A 29 -3.43 -9.70 0.76
C VAL A 29 -4.50 -10.48 1.53
N ALA A 30 -5.02 -9.92 2.62
CA ALA A 30 -6.10 -10.53 3.40
C ALA A 30 -7.36 -10.79 2.55
N TRP A 31 -7.71 -9.83 1.70
CA TRP A 31 -8.84 -9.96 0.76
C TRP A 31 -8.62 -11.09 -0.25
N THR A 32 -7.44 -11.18 -0.85
CA THR A 32 -7.08 -12.26 -1.78
C THR A 32 -7.02 -13.63 -1.10
N ALA A 33 -6.66 -13.66 0.19
CA ALA A 33 -6.71 -14.87 1.02
C ALA A 33 -8.14 -15.28 1.42
N GLY A 34 -9.16 -14.52 1.00
CA GLY A 34 -10.56 -14.82 1.28
C GLY A 34 -11.02 -14.39 2.67
N LEU A 35 -10.21 -13.67 3.45
CA LEU A 35 -10.57 -13.25 4.79
C LEU A 35 -11.73 -12.24 4.74
N THR A 36 -12.87 -12.66 5.25
CA THR A 36 -14.02 -11.79 5.46
C THR A 36 -14.00 -11.29 6.89
N ALA A 37 -14.02 -9.97 7.05
CA ALA A 37 -14.16 -9.33 8.36
C ALA A 37 -15.46 -8.53 8.35
N ALA A 38 -16.20 -8.56 9.46
CA ALA A 38 -17.30 -7.63 9.66
C ALA A 38 -16.78 -6.19 9.71
N TRP A 39 -17.62 -5.22 9.35
CA TRP A 39 -17.22 -3.80 9.31
C TRP A 39 -16.60 -3.29 10.62
N TRP A 40 -17.05 -3.81 11.78
CA TRP A 40 -16.49 -3.46 13.09
C TRP A 40 -15.11 -4.09 13.32
N GLN A 41 -14.84 -5.28 12.80
CA GLN A 41 -13.50 -5.90 12.84
C GLN A 41 -12.51 -5.13 11.96
N GLN A 42 -12.99 -4.62 10.82
CA GLN A 42 -12.21 -3.74 9.94
C GLN A 42 -11.89 -2.41 10.64
N ALA A 43 -12.86 -1.83 11.37
CA ALA A 43 -12.63 -0.64 12.17
C ALA A 43 -11.60 -0.89 13.30
N LEU A 44 -11.65 -2.05 13.95
CA LEU A 44 -10.66 -2.42 14.97
C LEU A 44 -9.24 -2.59 14.37
N LEU A 45 -9.12 -3.01 13.12
CA LEU A 45 -7.84 -3.10 12.42
C LEU A 45 -7.23 -1.74 12.06
N ALA A 46 -8.01 -0.66 12.07
CA ALA A 46 -7.48 0.70 11.89
C ALA A 46 -6.71 1.20 13.13
N VAL A 47 -7.08 0.72 14.34
CA VAL A 47 -6.46 1.11 15.61
C VAL A 47 -4.96 0.81 15.67
N PRO A 48 -4.46 -0.41 15.35
CA PRO A 48 -3.03 -0.67 15.36
C PRO A 48 -2.27 0.15 14.33
N VAL A 49 -2.85 0.45 13.16
CA VAL A 49 -2.23 1.31 12.14
C VAL A 49 -2.02 2.73 12.71
N LEU A 50 -3.05 3.30 13.35
CA LEU A 50 -2.95 4.61 14.00
C LEU A 50 -1.95 4.60 15.15
N ALA A 51 -1.89 3.52 15.94
CA ALA A 51 -0.93 3.37 17.03
C ALA A 51 0.52 3.33 16.51
N VAL A 52 0.77 2.62 15.41
CA VAL A 52 2.09 2.57 14.76
C VAL A 52 2.47 3.93 14.19
N ILE A 53 1.54 4.63 13.51
CA ILE A 53 1.78 6.01 13.04
C ILE A 53 2.14 6.92 14.22
N ALA A 54 1.37 6.88 15.31
CA ALA A 54 1.64 7.71 16.49
C ALA A 54 2.98 7.38 17.15
N ALA A 55 3.37 6.10 17.20
CA ALA A 55 4.65 5.66 17.73
C ALA A 55 5.83 6.11 16.85
N ASP A 56 5.68 6.05 15.53
CA ASP A 56 6.65 6.54 14.55
C ASP A 56 6.85 8.06 14.70
N LEU A 57 5.77 8.83 14.79
CA LEU A 57 5.82 10.28 14.98
C LEU A 57 6.45 10.71 16.31
N ARG A 58 6.41 9.84 17.33
CA ARG A 58 7.11 10.04 18.61
C ARG A 58 8.59 9.70 18.55
N GLY A 59 9.08 9.21 17.41
CA GLY A 59 10.49 8.86 17.24
C GLY A 59 10.85 7.53 17.90
N ALA A 60 9.91 6.59 18.04
CA ALA A 60 10.22 5.27 18.58
C ALA A 60 11.18 4.53 17.63
N GLY A 61 12.45 4.40 18.02
CA GLY A 61 13.52 3.78 17.20
C GLY A 61 13.11 2.48 16.51
N PRO A 62 12.53 1.48 17.23
CA PRO A 62 12.10 0.22 16.62
C PRO A 62 11.04 0.39 15.51
N VAL A 63 10.18 1.40 15.61
CA VAL A 63 9.12 1.66 14.62
C VAL A 63 9.70 2.35 13.38
N ILE A 64 10.70 3.21 13.57
CA ILE A 64 11.44 3.81 12.46
C ILE A 64 12.16 2.72 11.66
N ASP A 65 12.84 1.80 12.33
CA ASP A 65 13.51 0.66 11.68
C ASP A 65 12.51 -0.23 10.93
N ALA A 66 11.35 -0.49 11.54
CA ALA A 66 10.26 -1.20 10.89
C ALA A 66 9.74 -0.45 9.65
N ARG A 67 9.63 0.89 9.69
CA ARG A 67 9.25 1.68 8.51
C ARG A 67 10.24 1.49 7.38
N VAL A 68 11.55 1.48 7.65
CA VAL A 68 12.57 1.24 6.61
C VAL A 68 12.40 -0.13 5.98
N ALA A 69 12.22 -1.18 6.79
CA ALA A 69 11.96 -2.53 6.29
C ALA A 69 10.68 -2.59 5.44
N VAL A 70 9.61 -1.92 5.87
CA VAL A 70 8.34 -1.83 5.14
C VAL A 70 8.51 -1.11 3.81
N VAL A 71 9.27 -0.01 3.76
CA VAL A 71 9.56 0.69 2.50
C VAL A 71 10.31 -0.24 1.54
N HIS A 72 11.31 -0.99 2.01
CA HIS A 72 12.00 -1.97 1.18
C HIS A 72 11.05 -3.05 0.65
N LEU A 73 10.12 -3.53 1.49
CA LEU A 73 9.17 -4.57 1.11
C LEU A 73 8.13 -4.06 0.10
N LEU A 74 7.60 -2.85 0.31
CA LEU A 74 6.73 -2.16 -0.64
C LEU A 74 7.44 -1.90 -1.97
N THR A 75 8.70 -1.49 -1.93
CA THR A 75 9.51 -1.29 -3.14
C THR A 75 9.78 -2.61 -3.87
N ALA A 76 10.01 -3.70 -3.13
CA ALA A 76 10.21 -5.04 -3.68
C ALA A 76 8.95 -5.61 -4.35
N LEU A 77 7.75 -5.26 -3.84
CA LEU A 77 6.48 -5.53 -4.53
C LEU A 77 6.37 -4.75 -5.86
N GLY A 78 7.09 -3.64 -5.97
CA GLY A 78 7.10 -2.80 -7.14
C GLY A 78 5.70 -2.36 -7.53
N TRP A 79 5.35 -2.58 -8.79
CA TRP A 79 4.07 -2.14 -9.33
C TRP A 79 2.87 -2.95 -8.78
N VAL A 80 3.09 -4.15 -8.21
CA VAL A 80 2.04 -4.99 -7.59
C VAL A 80 1.46 -4.35 -6.33
N GLN A 81 2.15 -3.37 -5.73
CA GLN A 81 1.62 -2.64 -4.58
C GLN A 81 0.30 -1.94 -4.91
N THR A 82 0.17 -1.38 -6.12
CA THR A 82 -0.99 -0.56 -6.51
C THR A 82 -2.27 -1.39 -6.60
N PRO A 83 -2.33 -2.51 -7.34
CA PRO A 83 -3.53 -3.34 -7.35
C PRO A 83 -3.85 -3.95 -5.99
N LEU A 84 -2.83 -4.32 -5.17
CA LEU A 84 -3.05 -4.78 -3.81
C LEU A 84 -3.64 -3.70 -2.91
N ALA A 85 -3.13 -2.47 -2.99
CA ALA A 85 -3.65 -1.35 -2.21
C ALA A 85 -5.09 -1.01 -2.61
N VAL A 86 -5.43 -1.08 -3.91
CA VAL A 86 -6.81 -0.90 -4.39
C VAL A 86 -7.72 -2.01 -3.87
N ALA A 87 -7.28 -3.28 -3.93
CA ALA A 87 -8.03 -4.40 -3.37
C ALA A 87 -8.25 -4.25 -1.85
N GLY A 88 -7.23 -3.79 -1.11
CA GLY A 88 -7.33 -3.50 0.31
C GLY A 88 -8.29 -2.35 0.61
N GLY A 89 -8.31 -1.30 -0.22
CA GLY A 89 -9.28 -0.22 -0.13
C GLY A 89 -10.71 -0.69 -0.36
N ALA A 90 -10.93 -1.54 -1.36
CA ALA A 90 -12.24 -2.16 -1.61
C ALA A 90 -12.69 -3.03 -0.43
N TRP A 91 -11.77 -3.82 0.13
CA TRP A 91 -12.05 -4.61 1.33
C TRP A 91 -12.40 -3.72 2.52
N ALA A 92 -11.61 -2.68 2.80
CA ALA A 92 -11.84 -1.73 3.89
C ALA A 92 -13.17 -0.97 3.75
N ALA A 93 -13.63 -0.74 2.52
CA ALA A 93 -14.95 -0.18 2.23
C ALA A 93 -16.11 -1.17 2.45
N GLY A 94 -15.83 -2.39 2.90
CA GLY A 94 -16.83 -3.43 3.13
C GLY A 94 -17.35 -4.08 1.85
N LEU A 95 -16.65 -3.92 0.70
CA LEU A 95 -17.01 -4.59 -0.54
C LEU A 95 -16.65 -6.08 -0.46
N GLY A 96 -17.53 -6.84 0.19
CA GLY A 96 -17.50 -8.28 0.26
C GLY A 96 -17.97 -8.88 -1.06
N ALA A 97 -17.11 -8.87 -2.08
CA ALA A 97 -17.42 -9.57 -3.32
C ALA A 97 -17.45 -11.09 -3.07
N GLU A 98 -18.35 -11.82 -3.75
CA GLU A 98 -18.34 -13.29 -3.77
C GLU A 98 -16.97 -13.83 -4.20
N ALA A 99 -16.63 -15.05 -3.76
CA ALA A 99 -15.34 -15.66 -4.05
C ALA A 99 -15.02 -15.71 -5.56
N SER A 100 -16.04 -15.95 -6.39
CA SER A 100 -15.97 -15.90 -7.86
C SER A 100 -15.52 -14.54 -8.38
N THR A 101 -16.09 -13.45 -7.86
CA THR A 101 -15.73 -12.08 -8.20
C THR A 101 -14.33 -11.71 -7.72
N ARG A 102 -13.89 -12.22 -6.56
CA ARG A 102 -12.51 -12.03 -6.08
C ARG A 102 -11.49 -12.71 -6.98
N LEU A 103 -11.78 -13.94 -7.38
CA LEU A 103 -10.95 -14.72 -8.30
C LEU A 103 -10.91 -14.09 -9.70
N ALA A 104 -12.03 -13.59 -10.20
CA ALA A 104 -12.09 -12.87 -11.47
C ALA A 104 -11.27 -11.59 -11.43
N LEU A 105 -11.39 -10.79 -10.36
CA LEU A 105 -10.60 -9.56 -10.18
C LEU A 105 -9.10 -9.89 -10.06
N ALA A 106 -8.74 -10.91 -9.28
CA ALA A 106 -7.36 -11.39 -9.16
C ALA A 106 -6.81 -11.87 -10.51
N GLY A 107 -7.63 -12.57 -11.30
CA GLY A 107 -7.31 -13.00 -12.66
C GLY A 107 -7.10 -11.84 -13.62
N VAL A 108 -7.94 -10.80 -13.57
CA VAL A 108 -7.77 -9.57 -14.37
C VAL A 108 -6.50 -8.84 -13.96
N VAL A 109 -6.24 -8.70 -12.65
CA VAL A 109 -4.98 -8.12 -12.16
C VAL A 109 -3.80 -8.93 -12.67
N LEU A 110 -3.81 -10.26 -12.55
CA LEU A 110 -2.76 -11.15 -13.07
C LEU A 110 -2.62 -11.09 -14.60
N ALA A 111 -3.70 -10.91 -15.34
CA ALA A 111 -3.65 -10.73 -16.78
C ALA A 111 -3.00 -9.40 -17.14
N VAL A 112 -3.36 -8.31 -16.46
CA VAL A 112 -2.70 -7.01 -16.58
C VAL A 112 -1.22 -7.12 -16.16
N VAL A 113 -0.92 -7.92 -15.12
CA VAL A 113 0.46 -8.25 -14.70
C VAL A 113 1.23 -8.87 -15.83
N ALA A 114 0.69 -9.95 -16.38
CA ALA A 114 1.32 -10.66 -17.48
C ALA A 114 1.54 -9.70 -18.65
N LEU A 115 0.50 -8.93 -19.02
CA LEU A 115 0.55 -8.01 -20.15
C LEU A 115 1.65 -6.95 -19.98
N PHE A 116 1.73 -6.27 -18.83
CA PHE A 116 2.75 -5.26 -18.57
C PHE A 116 4.15 -5.85 -18.42
N ARG A 117 4.28 -7.10 -17.93
CA ARG A 117 5.58 -7.79 -17.89
C ARG A 117 6.07 -8.21 -19.28
N THR A 118 5.14 -8.57 -20.17
CA THR A 118 5.45 -9.00 -21.53
C THR A 118 5.48 -7.86 -22.54
N ALA A 119 4.89 -6.72 -22.21
CA ALA A 119 4.96 -5.53 -23.04
C ALA A 119 6.42 -5.04 -23.03
N PRO A 120 7.10 -4.98 -24.20
CA PRO A 120 8.42 -4.38 -24.26
C PRO A 120 8.29 -2.94 -23.78
N SER A 121 9.00 -2.60 -22.71
CA SER A 121 9.15 -1.21 -22.27
C SER A 121 9.66 -0.43 -23.48
N SER A 122 8.81 0.35 -24.15
CA SER A 122 9.30 1.23 -25.21
C SER A 122 10.23 2.21 -24.51
N THR A 123 11.54 2.07 -24.72
CA THR A 123 12.49 3.12 -24.40
C THR A 123 11.96 4.38 -25.07
N ALA A 124 11.56 5.36 -24.26
CA ALA A 124 11.20 6.68 -24.77
C ALA A 124 12.30 7.13 -25.74
N PRO A 125 11.97 7.72 -26.90
CA PRO A 125 12.99 8.16 -27.82
C PRO A 125 13.90 9.11 -27.05
N GLU A 126 15.16 8.72 -26.90
CA GLU A 126 16.23 9.62 -26.51
C GLU A 126 16.18 10.75 -27.54
N GLY A 127 15.60 11.87 -27.12
CA GLY A 127 15.65 13.12 -27.85
C GLY A 127 17.10 13.51 -27.95
N SER A 128 17.74 13.00 -28.99
CA SER A 128 19.05 13.33 -29.49
C SER A 128 19.24 14.83 -29.55
N ALA A 129 20.36 15.27 -28.98
CA ALA A 129 21.15 16.44 -29.33
C ALA A 129 20.61 17.33 -30.46
N GLN A 130 20.33 18.59 -30.13
CA GLN A 130 20.84 19.76 -30.84
C GLN A 130 20.83 20.99 -29.92
#